data_AF-A0A3B4XF36-F1
#
_entry.id   AF-A0A3B4XF36-F1
#
_cell.length_a   1.000
_cell.length_b   1.000
_cell.length_c   1.000
_cell.angle_alpha   90.00
_cell.angle_beta   90.00
_cell.angle_gamma   90.00
#
_symmetry.space_group_name_H-M   'P 1'
#
loop_
_entity.id
_entity.type
_entity.pdbx_description
1 polymer ?
#
loop_
_entity_poly.entity_id
_entity_poly.type
_entity_poly.pdbx_seq_one_letter_code
_entity_poly.pdbx_strand_id
1 'polypeptide(L)'
;EDGNMIAVSRGDMGNAQKKPHGRGDGGPHSESNSSHAGHWRSKGGSSDKYKVTQESKEKVANGTSKRGSTASVQADQSSSGKGTPVGGTAGETINLDAPCGALPPPLARLKNEGNLLFKNGQFADALEKYSLAIQGYTDSGIDSPEDLCILYSNRAACYLKDGNSQDCIQDCTRALELQPFSLKPLLRRAMAYESLERYRKAYVDYKTVLQIDISVQAAHDSVNRITKVLIEQDGAEWREKLPEIPLVPLSAQQHRREEPPSTEVLQARAEKAARDAEIRFTALKQEGNDFVKKGQYQDALGKYTECLKIKPEECAIYTNRALCYLKQERFTEAKQDCDAALKLEPTNKKAFYRRALANKGLKDYLACSSDLQEVLHQDPNVQEAEKELEEVTVLLRQSLALANALKEKC
;
A
#
# COMPACT_ATOMS: atom_id res chain seq x y z
N GLU A 1 -10.06 -12.65 71.85
CA GLU A 1 -11.02 -13.45 72.61
C GLU A 1 -12.42 -13.06 72.17
N ASP A 2 -13.10 -14.03 71.59
CA ASP A 2 -14.54 -14.28 71.56
C ASP A 2 -15.54 -13.16 71.23
N GLY A 3 -16.14 -13.34 70.04
CA GLY A 3 -17.54 -13.76 69.96
C GLY A 3 -18.59 -12.65 69.99
N ASN A 4 -19.14 -12.32 68.82
CA ASN A 4 -20.57 -12.03 68.72
C ASN A 4 -21.09 -12.17 67.28
N MET A 5 -21.94 -13.17 67.03
CA MET A 5 -22.89 -13.17 65.92
C MET A 5 -24.18 -12.48 66.37
N ILE A 6 -24.90 -11.81 65.46
CA ILE A 6 -26.36 -11.92 65.22
C ILE A 6 -26.79 -11.01 64.04
N ALA A 7 -27.19 -11.67 62.94
CA ALA A 7 -28.43 -11.53 62.16
C ALA A 7 -28.86 -10.30 61.30
N VAL A 8 -29.62 -10.67 60.25
CA VAL A 8 -30.65 -9.95 59.45
C VAL A 8 -30.10 -9.01 58.35
N SER A 9 -30.52 -9.00 57.06
CA SER A 9 -31.85 -9.19 56.47
C SER A 9 -31.83 -9.68 55.00
N ARG A 10 -32.95 -10.28 54.58
CA ARG A 10 -33.37 -10.60 53.21
C ARG A 10 -33.98 -9.38 52.52
N GLY A 11 -33.83 -9.29 51.20
CA GLY A 11 -34.66 -8.48 50.30
C GLY A 11 -34.96 -9.25 49.02
N ASP A 12 -36.24 -9.57 48.84
CA ASP A 12 -36.89 -10.25 47.70
C ASP A 12 -37.62 -9.21 46.82
N MET A 13 -38.22 -9.63 45.69
CA MET A 13 -39.08 -8.96 44.68
C MET A 13 -38.43 -8.92 43.29
N GLY A 14 -38.97 -9.44 42.18
CA GLY A 14 -40.37 -9.66 41.74
C GLY A 14 -40.61 -8.79 40.49
N ASN A 15 -40.59 -9.30 39.25
CA ASN A 15 -41.68 -9.93 38.47
C ASN A 15 -42.24 -9.02 37.32
N ALA A 16 -42.25 -9.58 36.11
CA ALA A 16 -43.27 -9.50 35.03
C ALA A 16 -43.79 -8.19 34.35
N GLN A 17 -43.76 -8.27 33.01
CA GLN A 17 -44.88 -8.11 32.02
C GLN A 17 -45.09 -6.81 31.17
N LYS A 18 -44.97 -7.05 29.85
CA LYS A 18 -45.88 -6.75 28.70
C LYS A 18 -46.02 -5.34 28.07
N LYS A 19 -45.68 -5.32 26.76
CA LYS A 19 -46.28 -4.68 25.55
C LYS A 19 -47.21 -3.46 25.66
N PRO A 20 -47.20 -2.63 24.59
CA PRO A 20 -48.44 -2.44 23.82
C PRO A 20 -48.31 -2.50 22.26
N HIS A 21 -49.44 -2.80 21.61
CA HIS A 21 -49.80 -2.53 20.19
C HIS A 21 -50.71 -1.26 20.18
N GLY A 22 -50.95 -0.44 19.15
CA GLY A 22 -50.60 -0.36 17.71
C GLY A 22 -51.46 0.73 17.01
N ARG A 23 -51.24 0.92 15.68
CA ARG A 23 -52.05 1.62 14.63
C ARG A 23 -52.18 3.17 14.74
N GLY A 24 -52.12 4.00 13.69
CA GLY A 24 -51.97 3.84 12.24
C GLY A 24 -52.14 5.20 11.51
N ASP A 25 -51.83 5.20 10.21
CA ASP A 25 -52.22 6.12 9.11
C ASP A 25 -51.45 7.43 8.76
N GLY A 26 -51.16 7.56 7.45
CA GLY A 26 -50.91 8.83 6.74
C GLY A 26 -49.54 8.99 6.03
N GLY A 27 -49.41 8.56 4.76
CA GLY A 27 -48.29 8.94 3.85
C GLY A 27 -48.52 10.31 3.17
N PRO A 28 -47.92 10.64 1.99
CA PRO A 28 -46.72 10.13 1.31
C PRO A 28 -45.69 11.26 0.98
N HIS A 29 -44.48 10.93 0.49
CA HIS A 29 -43.64 11.73 -0.45
C HIS A 29 -42.27 11.01 -0.59
N SER A 30 -42.06 10.25 -1.67
CA SER A 30 -41.22 10.60 -2.83
C SER A 30 -39.79 11.01 -2.49
N GLU A 31 -38.81 10.13 -2.71
CA GLU A 31 -37.86 10.28 -3.82
C GLU A 31 -36.90 9.09 -3.96
N SER A 32 -36.47 8.96 -5.21
CA SER A 32 -35.67 7.93 -5.85
C SER A 32 -34.33 7.64 -5.20
N ASN A 33 -33.98 6.35 -5.06
CA ASN A 33 -32.61 5.97 -5.35
C ASN A 33 -32.49 4.57 -5.97
N SER A 34 -31.79 4.55 -7.09
CA SER A 34 -31.49 3.42 -7.95
C SER A 34 -30.56 2.43 -7.24
N SER A 35 -31.03 1.19 -7.01
CA SER A 35 -30.17 0.06 -6.70
C SER A 35 -30.06 -0.85 -7.92
N HIS A 36 -29.07 -0.58 -8.76
CA HIS A 36 -28.65 -1.52 -9.81
C HIS A 36 -27.95 -2.71 -9.15
N ALA A 37 -28.65 -3.84 -9.15
CA ALA A 37 -28.12 -5.15 -8.80
C ALA A 37 -27.08 -5.58 -9.85
N GLY A 38 -25.81 -5.53 -9.48
CA GLY A 38 -24.69 -6.08 -10.24
C GLY A 38 -24.61 -7.59 -10.09
N HIS A 39 -25.28 -8.31 -11.00
CA HIS A 39 -25.07 -9.71 -11.32
C HIS A 39 -23.59 -9.99 -11.65
N TRP A 40 -22.91 -10.85 -10.88
CA TRP A 40 -21.70 -11.52 -11.34
C TRP A 40 -21.98 -13.02 -11.47
N ARG A 41 -22.18 -13.44 -12.73
CA ARG A 41 -22.35 -14.82 -13.16
C ARG A 41 -21.02 -15.56 -13.05
N SER A 42 -20.94 -16.53 -12.15
CA SER A 42 -20.01 -17.66 -12.28
C SER A 42 -20.46 -18.53 -13.45
N LYS A 43 -19.64 -18.66 -14.49
CA LYS A 43 -19.72 -19.78 -15.43
C LYS A 43 -18.68 -20.81 -15.03
N GLY A 44 -19.16 -21.95 -14.58
CA GLY A 44 -18.38 -23.16 -14.37
C GLY A 44 -17.83 -23.73 -15.68
N GLY A 45 -16.77 -24.52 -15.54
CA GLY A 45 -16.14 -25.23 -16.63
C GLY A 45 -16.94 -26.44 -17.12
N SER A 46 -16.50 -26.97 -18.25
CA SER A 46 -16.58 -28.40 -18.53
C SER A 46 -15.46 -28.80 -19.46
N SER A 47 -14.83 -29.90 -19.09
CA SER A 47 -13.88 -30.75 -19.80
C SER A 47 -14.24 -31.02 -21.27
N ASP A 48 -13.23 -31.15 -22.14
CA ASP A 48 -12.98 -32.43 -22.82
C ASP A 48 -11.79 -32.43 -23.81
N LYS A 49 -11.10 -33.59 -23.79
CA LYS A 49 -10.38 -34.28 -24.89
C LYS A 49 -8.95 -33.89 -25.23
N TYR A 50 -8.05 -34.70 -24.66
CA TYR A 50 -6.85 -35.23 -25.33
C TYR A 50 -7.19 -35.77 -26.72
N LYS A 51 -6.39 -35.40 -27.73
CA LYS A 51 -6.26 -36.16 -28.97
C LYS A 51 -4.79 -36.23 -29.39
N VAL A 52 -4.30 -37.46 -29.44
CA VAL A 52 -3.03 -37.90 -30.01
C VAL A 52 -3.03 -37.66 -31.51
N THR A 53 -1.91 -37.19 -32.06
CA THR A 53 -1.46 -37.54 -33.41
C THR A 53 0.06 -37.64 -33.46
N GLN A 54 0.51 -38.77 -33.99
CA GLN A 54 1.87 -39.24 -34.20
C GLN A 54 2.39 -38.78 -35.58
N GLU A 55 3.72 -38.81 -35.75
CA GLU A 55 4.49 -38.86 -37.01
C GLU A 55 4.56 -37.56 -37.86
N SER A 56 5.69 -37.13 -38.44
CA SER A 56 6.86 -37.87 -38.95
C SER A 56 8.03 -36.93 -39.31
N LYS A 57 9.21 -37.55 -39.47
CA LYS A 57 10.39 -37.21 -40.29
C LYS A 57 11.68 -36.77 -39.58
N GLU A 58 12.51 -37.80 -39.42
CA GLU A 58 13.96 -37.79 -39.40
C GLU A 58 14.60 -36.91 -40.49
N LYS A 59 15.78 -36.35 -40.20
CA LYS A 59 17.01 -36.64 -40.95
C LYS A 59 18.28 -36.12 -40.25
N VAL A 60 19.00 -37.07 -39.66
CA VAL A 60 20.47 -37.33 -39.64
C VAL A 60 21.42 -36.26 -40.19
N ALA A 61 22.42 -35.86 -39.39
CA ALA A 61 23.88 -36.00 -39.64
C ALA A 61 24.67 -35.20 -38.57
N ASN A 62 25.28 -35.85 -37.58
CA ASN A 62 26.70 -36.25 -37.49
C ASN A 62 27.73 -35.12 -37.74
N GLY A 63 28.57 -34.82 -36.72
CA GLY A 63 29.73 -33.93 -36.92
C GLY A 63 30.48 -33.46 -35.66
N THR A 64 31.00 -34.40 -34.86
CA THR A 64 32.30 -34.38 -34.14
C THR A 64 32.95 -33.05 -33.67
N SER A 65 33.10 -32.95 -32.34
CA SER A 65 34.31 -32.62 -31.54
C SER A 65 35.45 -31.78 -32.16
N LYS A 66 35.80 -30.67 -31.48
CA LYS A 66 37.13 -30.51 -30.83
C LYS A 66 37.24 -29.27 -29.92
N ARG A 67 37.84 -29.51 -28.74
CA ARG A 67 38.63 -28.59 -27.88
C ARG A 67 39.49 -27.61 -28.72
N GLY A 68 39.92 -26.44 -28.26
CA GLY A 68 39.90 -25.79 -26.96
C GLY A 68 40.89 -24.61 -26.96
N SER A 69 40.74 -23.74 -25.97
CA SER A 69 41.74 -22.87 -25.31
C SER A 69 42.72 -22.02 -26.14
N THR A 70 42.66 -20.70 -25.94
CA THR A 70 43.73 -19.78 -25.46
C THR A 70 43.14 -18.35 -25.39
N ALA A 71 42.97 -17.74 -24.21
CA ALA A 71 43.93 -16.96 -23.42
C ALA A 71 44.35 -15.61 -24.03
N SER A 72 43.90 -14.53 -23.37
CA SER A 72 44.53 -13.19 -23.19
C SER A 72 44.75 -12.32 -24.45
N VAL A 73 44.44 -11.02 -24.46
CA VAL A 73 45.21 -9.92 -23.86
C VAL A 73 44.35 -8.62 -23.86
N GLN A 74 44.60 -7.77 -22.86
CA GLN A 74 44.05 -6.42 -22.63
C GLN A 74 44.45 -5.38 -23.71
N ALA A 75 43.63 -4.35 -23.92
CA ALA A 75 44.06 -2.93 -23.89
C ALA A 75 42.92 -1.98 -24.35
N ASP A 76 42.54 -1.10 -23.42
CA ASP A 76 42.40 0.35 -23.55
C ASP A 76 41.61 1.07 -24.66
N GLN A 77 40.67 1.87 -24.12
CA GLN A 77 40.40 3.29 -24.38
C GLN A 77 39.44 3.73 -25.52
N SER A 78 38.39 4.38 -25.03
CA SER A 78 37.73 5.59 -25.56
C SER A 78 36.76 5.45 -26.75
N SER A 79 35.47 5.72 -26.48
CA SER A 79 34.77 6.92 -26.98
C SER A 79 33.24 6.70 -27.06
N SER A 80 32.53 7.57 -26.35
CA SER A 80 31.21 8.16 -26.65
C SER A 80 30.27 7.43 -27.63
N GLY A 81 29.15 6.90 -27.10
CA GLY A 81 27.99 6.49 -27.88
C GLY A 81 26.70 6.58 -27.05
N LYS A 82 25.87 7.57 -27.37
CA LYS A 82 24.55 7.90 -26.80
C LYS A 82 23.71 6.67 -26.39
N GLY A 83 23.39 6.59 -25.10
CA GLY A 83 22.39 5.67 -24.56
C GLY A 83 21.11 6.41 -24.16
N THR A 84 20.03 6.16 -24.89
CA THR A 84 18.66 6.45 -24.48
C THR A 84 18.29 5.57 -23.29
N PRO A 85 17.74 6.06 -22.17
CA PRO A 85 17.15 5.15 -21.19
C PRO A 85 15.70 4.87 -21.60
N VAL A 86 15.48 3.64 -22.06
CA VAL A 86 14.16 3.01 -22.09
C VAL A 86 13.69 2.85 -20.64
N GLY A 87 12.42 3.16 -20.41
CA GLY A 87 11.80 3.22 -19.09
C GLY A 87 12.00 1.95 -18.28
N GLY A 88 12.70 2.10 -17.16
CA GLY A 88 12.70 1.13 -16.08
C GLY A 88 11.52 1.39 -15.18
N THR A 89 10.65 0.39 -15.04
CA THR A 89 9.71 0.26 -13.92
C THR A 89 10.46 0.50 -12.62
N ALA A 90 9.98 1.45 -11.82
CA ALA A 90 10.51 1.76 -10.50
C ALA A 90 10.48 0.48 -9.63
N GLY A 91 11.62 -0.21 -9.55
CA GLY A 91 11.80 -1.32 -8.62
C GLY A 91 11.77 -0.77 -7.21
N GLU A 92 10.87 -1.27 -6.37
CA GLU A 92 10.93 -1.05 -4.92
C GLU A 92 12.35 -1.41 -4.45
N THR A 93 13.13 -0.41 -4.01
CA THR A 93 14.38 -0.65 -3.30
C THR A 93 14.03 -1.19 -1.91
N ILE A 94 13.93 -2.52 -1.81
CA ILE A 94 13.73 -3.23 -0.55
C ILE A 94 15.09 -3.32 0.15
N ASN A 95 15.14 -2.92 1.42
CA ASN A 95 16.33 -3.07 2.26
C ASN A 95 16.54 -4.56 2.57
N LEU A 96 17.43 -5.20 1.80
CA LEU A 96 17.77 -6.62 1.96
C LEU A 96 18.58 -6.89 3.22
N ASP A 97 19.23 -5.87 3.77
CA ASP A 97 20.11 -5.96 4.93
C ASP A 97 19.36 -5.69 6.25
N ALA A 98 18.02 -5.68 6.23
CA ALA A 98 17.21 -5.50 7.42
C ALA A 98 17.40 -6.67 8.42
N PRO A 99 17.62 -6.39 9.71
CA PRO A 99 17.78 -7.44 10.72
C PRO A 99 16.52 -8.31 10.81
N CYS A 100 16.72 -9.60 11.09
CA CYS A 100 15.66 -10.61 11.11
C CYS A 100 15.77 -11.47 12.37
N GLY A 101 15.30 -10.95 13.49
CA GLY A 101 15.40 -11.66 14.77
C GLY A 101 16.85 -11.89 15.17
N ALA A 102 17.17 -13.10 15.64
CA ALA A 102 18.52 -13.51 16.02
C ALA A 102 19.33 -14.08 14.86
N LEU A 103 18.81 -14.06 13.61
CA LEU A 103 19.55 -14.54 12.45
C LEU A 103 20.77 -13.66 12.16
N PRO A 104 21.97 -14.26 11.96
CA PRO A 104 23.14 -13.54 11.47
C PRO A 104 22.86 -12.81 10.16
N PRO A 105 23.54 -11.67 9.89
CA PRO A 105 23.29 -10.85 8.70
C PRO A 105 23.25 -11.62 7.37
N PRO A 106 24.12 -12.62 7.10
CA PRO A 106 24.04 -13.40 5.87
C PRO A 106 22.73 -14.20 5.72
N LEU A 107 22.22 -14.79 6.80
CA LEU A 107 20.99 -15.58 6.80
C LEU A 107 19.74 -14.68 6.79
N ALA A 108 19.81 -13.55 7.50
CA ALA A 108 18.78 -12.51 7.46
C ALA A 108 18.57 -12.00 6.03
N ARG A 109 19.67 -11.76 5.30
CA ARG A 109 19.64 -11.35 3.90
C ARG A 109 18.99 -12.40 3.00
N LEU A 110 19.34 -13.68 3.14
CA LEU A 110 18.70 -14.77 2.37
C LEU A 110 17.19 -14.83 2.62
N LYS A 111 16.76 -14.69 3.87
CA LYS A 111 15.34 -14.61 4.24
C LYS A 111 14.65 -13.41 3.58
N ASN A 112 15.28 -12.22 3.59
CA ASN A 112 14.73 -11.01 2.98
C ASN A 112 14.65 -11.10 1.45
N GLU A 113 15.68 -11.66 0.80
CA GLU A 113 15.67 -11.98 -0.63
C GLU A 113 14.51 -12.94 -0.97
N GLY A 114 14.33 -14.01 -0.19
CA GLY A 114 13.19 -14.91 -0.33
C GLY A 114 11.84 -14.20 -0.19
N ASN A 115 11.71 -13.29 0.77
CA ASN A 115 10.48 -12.50 0.97
C ASN A 115 10.17 -11.57 -0.22
N LEU A 116 11.20 -10.95 -0.81
CA LEU A 116 11.06 -10.12 -2.00
C LEU A 116 10.62 -10.97 -3.21
N LEU A 117 11.29 -12.11 -3.44
CA LEU A 117 10.94 -13.03 -4.53
C LEU A 117 9.51 -13.56 -4.38
N PHE A 118 9.10 -13.91 -3.16
CA PHE A 118 7.73 -14.34 -2.87
C PHE A 118 6.69 -13.27 -3.22
N LYS A 119 6.96 -12.00 -2.89
CA LYS A 119 6.07 -10.87 -3.24
C LYS A 119 5.99 -10.66 -4.76
N ASN A 120 7.09 -10.87 -5.46
CA ASN A 120 7.14 -10.79 -6.93
C ASN A 120 6.51 -12.01 -7.62
N GLY A 121 6.04 -13.02 -6.87
CA GLY A 121 5.46 -14.24 -7.41
C GLY A 121 6.47 -15.28 -7.89
N GLN A 122 7.76 -15.06 -7.65
CA GLN A 122 8.85 -15.99 -7.97
C GLN A 122 8.99 -17.04 -6.86
N PHE A 123 8.03 -17.96 -6.76
CA PHE A 123 7.94 -18.90 -5.64
C PHE A 123 9.06 -19.94 -5.61
N ALA A 124 9.54 -20.40 -6.78
CA ALA A 124 10.64 -21.36 -6.88
C ALA A 124 11.96 -20.75 -6.38
N ASP A 125 12.31 -19.56 -6.86
CA ASP A 125 13.51 -18.84 -6.42
C ASP A 125 13.42 -18.49 -4.93
N ALA A 126 12.24 -18.08 -4.44
CA ALA A 126 12.01 -17.82 -3.02
C ALA A 126 12.24 -19.07 -2.15
N LEU A 127 11.76 -20.23 -2.61
CA LEU A 127 11.94 -21.52 -1.95
C LEU A 127 13.42 -21.89 -1.84
N GLU A 128 14.20 -21.67 -2.90
CA GLU A 128 15.65 -21.89 -2.87
C GLU A 128 16.32 -21.01 -1.80
N LYS A 129 16.00 -19.70 -1.77
CA LYS A 129 16.54 -18.78 -0.78
C LYS A 129 16.21 -19.16 0.65
N TYR A 130 14.97 -19.57 0.92
CA TYR A 130 14.60 -20.06 2.26
C TYR A 130 15.29 -21.37 2.61
N SER A 131 15.49 -22.26 1.63
CA SER A 131 16.21 -23.53 1.86
C SER A 131 17.67 -23.31 2.19
N LEU A 132 18.33 -22.39 1.49
CA LEU A 132 19.70 -21.95 1.82
C LEU A 132 19.78 -21.32 3.21
N ALA A 133 18.79 -20.51 3.59
CA ALA A 133 18.74 -19.91 4.93
C ALA A 133 18.58 -20.97 6.03
N ILE A 134 17.73 -22.00 5.82
CA ILE A 134 17.53 -23.12 6.77
C ILE A 134 18.81 -23.97 6.89
N GLN A 135 19.46 -24.25 5.76
CA GLN A 135 20.72 -25.00 5.76
C GLN A 135 21.81 -24.22 6.51
N GLY A 136 22.02 -22.94 6.15
CA GLY A 136 22.99 -22.09 6.82
C GLY A 136 22.70 -21.89 8.30
N TYR A 137 21.42 -21.88 8.71
CA TYR A 137 21.04 -21.88 10.12
C TYR A 137 21.52 -23.16 10.84
N THR A 138 21.29 -24.32 10.21
CA THR A 138 21.69 -25.63 10.76
C THR A 138 23.21 -25.73 10.88
N ASP A 139 23.94 -25.24 9.86
CA ASP A 139 25.40 -25.27 9.82
C ASP A 139 26.03 -24.31 10.84
N SER A 140 25.36 -23.19 11.13
CA SER A 140 25.87 -22.16 12.06
C SER A 140 25.62 -22.49 13.54
N GLY A 141 24.81 -23.53 13.85
CA GLY A 141 24.51 -23.94 15.22
C GLY A 141 23.79 -22.86 16.06
N ILE A 142 23.02 -21.99 15.41
CA ILE A 142 22.28 -20.92 16.09
C ILE A 142 21.15 -21.53 16.92
N ASP A 143 20.95 -21.01 18.13
CA ASP A 143 19.86 -21.43 19.03
C ASP A 143 18.74 -20.37 19.06
N SER A 144 17.97 -20.31 17.98
CA SER A 144 16.76 -19.50 17.82
C SER A 144 15.64 -20.32 17.15
N PRO A 145 14.91 -21.16 17.92
CA PRO A 145 13.84 -22.00 17.37
C PRO A 145 12.70 -21.18 16.73
N GLU A 146 12.50 -19.94 17.19
CA GLU A 146 11.51 -19.02 16.63
C GLU A 146 11.88 -18.59 15.21
N ASP A 147 13.13 -18.20 14.96
CA ASP A 147 13.58 -17.81 13.62
C ASP A 147 13.53 -18.97 12.64
N LEU A 148 13.91 -20.17 13.10
CA LEU A 148 13.82 -21.38 12.30
C LEU A 148 12.36 -21.75 11.98
N CYS A 149 11.45 -21.60 12.95
CA CYS A 149 10.01 -21.75 12.72
C CYS A 149 9.51 -20.78 11.62
N ILE A 150 9.96 -19.52 11.65
CA ILE A 150 9.59 -18.52 10.63
C ILE A 150 10.10 -18.94 9.24
N LEU A 151 11.34 -19.42 9.14
CA LEU A 151 11.92 -19.89 7.87
C LEU A 151 11.14 -21.07 7.28
N TYR A 152 10.85 -22.09 8.08
CA TYR A 152 10.00 -23.22 7.64
C TYR A 152 8.61 -22.75 7.24
N SER A 153 8.00 -21.85 8.01
CA SER A 153 6.68 -21.32 7.69
C SER A 153 6.67 -20.55 6.36
N ASN A 154 7.72 -19.77 6.07
CA ASN A 154 7.85 -19.03 4.82
C ASN A 154 8.07 -19.98 3.63
N ARG A 155 8.91 -21.00 3.78
CA ARG A 155 9.10 -22.03 2.73
C ARG A 155 7.82 -22.82 2.48
N ALA A 156 7.08 -23.18 3.53
CA ALA A 156 5.75 -23.79 3.41
C ALA A 156 4.75 -22.92 2.64
N ALA A 157 4.86 -21.59 2.74
CA ALA A 157 4.03 -20.68 1.97
C ALA A 157 4.33 -20.77 0.46
N CYS A 158 5.61 -20.93 0.08
CA CYS A 158 5.99 -21.18 -1.32
C CYS A 158 5.38 -22.49 -1.83
N TYR A 159 5.53 -23.58 -1.07
CA TYR A 159 4.94 -24.88 -1.44
C TYR A 159 3.42 -24.82 -1.63
N LEU A 160 2.72 -24.09 -0.76
CA LEU A 160 1.27 -23.91 -0.87
C LEU A 160 0.87 -23.14 -2.15
N LYS A 161 1.69 -22.17 -2.58
CA LYS A 161 1.46 -21.41 -3.82
C LYS A 161 1.80 -22.22 -5.07
N ASP A 162 2.78 -23.10 -4.97
CA ASP A 162 3.18 -24.05 -6.02
C ASP A 162 2.19 -25.23 -6.15
N GLY A 163 1.34 -25.44 -5.14
CA GLY A 163 0.38 -26.55 -5.08
C GLY A 163 0.94 -27.83 -4.47
N ASN A 164 2.22 -27.86 -4.12
CA ASN A 164 2.86 -28.96 -3.41
C ASN A 164 2.42 -29.01 -1.94
N SER A 165 1.25 -29.59 -1.72
CA SER A 165 0.60 -29.63 -0.42
C SER A 165 1.30 -30.57 0.57
N GLN A 166 2.00 -31.60 0.07
CA GLN A 166 2.68 -32.58 0.92
C GLN A 166 3.92 -31.99 1.60
N ASP A 167 4.77 -31.28 0.87
CA ASP A 167 5.96 -30.64 1.45
C ASP A 167 5.58 -29.43 2.32
N CYS A 168 4.50 -28.72 1.96
CA CYS A 168 3.90 -27.69 2.82
C CYS A 168 3.53 -28.25 4.21
N ILE A 169 2.90 -29.43 4.27
CA ILE A 169 2.54 -30.08 5.54
C ILE A 169 3.77 -30.45 6.34
N GLN A 170 4.83 -30.97 5.69
CA GLN A 170 6.07 -31.35 6.37
C GLN A 170 6.72 -30.14 7.03
N ASP A 171 6.89 -29.05 6.28
CA ASP A 171 7.51 -27.82 6.81
C ASP A 171 6.65 -27.15 7.88
N CYS A 172 5.33 -27.13 7.72
CA CYS A 172 4.46 -26.63 8.78
C CYS A 172 4.51 -27.49 10.04
N THR A 173 4.68 -28.81 9.89
CA THR A 173 4.80 -29.72 11.03
C THR A 173 6.11 -29.47 11.77
N ARG A 174 7.25 -29.36 11.07
CA ARG A 174 8.53 -28.96 11.68
C ARG A 174 8.45 -27.60 12.37
N ALA A 175 7.80 -26.62 11.74
CA ALA A 175 7.60 -25.30 12.35
C ALA A 175 6.80 -25.39 13.66
N LEU A 176 5.81 -26.27 13.73
CA LEU A 176 4.96 -26.46 14.92
C LEU A 176 5.61 -27.34 16.00
N GLU A 177 6.57 -28.19 15.64
CA GLU A 177 7.45 -28.88 16.60
C GLU A 177 8.38 -27.88 17.30
N LEU A 178 8.84 -26.85 16.59
CA LEU A 178 9.66 -25.77 17.14
C LEU A 178 8.85 -24.77 17.96
N GLN A 179 7.75 -24.26 17.39
CA GLN A 179 6.85 -23.30 18.03
C GLN A 179 5.40 -23.80 17.98
N PRO A 180 4.95 -24.54 19.01
CA PRO A 180 3.57 -24.98 19.12
C PRO A 180 2.60 -23.80 19.05
N PHE A 181 1.42 -24.04 18.47
CA PHE A 181 0.37 -23.02 18.34
C PHE A 181 0.75 -21.77 17.54
N SER A 182 1.80 -21.84 16.71
CA SER A 182 2.11 -20.77 15.75
C SER A 182 1.02 -20.67 14.68
N LEU A 183 0.39 -19.49 14.58
CA LEU A 183 -0.81 -19.31 13.75
C LEU A 183 -0.55 -19.52 12.25
N LYS A 184 0.56 -18.99 11.72
CA LYS A 184 0.86 -19.07 10.29
C LYS A 184 1.11 -20.51 9.82
N PRO A 185 1.98 -21.31 10.48
CA PRO A 185 2.10 -22.74 10.17
C PRO A 185 0.78 -23.51 10.30
N LEU A 186 0.00 -23.31 11.37
CA LEU A 186 -1.29 -24.00 11.55
C LEU A 186 -2.25 -23.71 10.39
N LEU A 187 -2.41 -22.44 10.02
CA LEU A 187 -3.31 -22.05 8.94
C LEU A 187 -2.85 -22.61 7.60
N ARG A 188 -1.54 -22.55 7.31
CA ARG A 188 -0.96 -23.10 6.07
C ARG A 188 -1.11 -24.62 5.99
N ARG A 189 -0.89 -25.33 7.10
CA ARG A 189 -1.09 -26.78 7.19
C ARG A 189 -2.55 -27.17 7.00
N ALA A 190 -3.48 -26.41 7.59
CA ALA A 190 -4.91 -26.62 7.42
C ALA A 190 -5.33 -26.49 5.95
N MET A 191 -4.84 -25.45 5.25
CA MET A 191 -5.09 -25.26 3.82
C MET A 191 -4.50 -26.39 2.97
N ALA A 192 -3.29 -26.86 3.30
CA ALA A 192 -2.66 -27.98 2.60
C ALA A 192 -3.35 -29.33 2.88
N TYR A 193 -3.95 -29.52 4.05
CA TYR A 193 -4.81 -30.67 4.31
C TYR A 193 -6.14 -30.58 3.55
N GLU A 194 -6.72 -29.38 3.45
CA GLU A 194 -7.95 -29.14 2.68
C GLU A 194 -7.74 -29.42 1.18
N SER A 195 -6.62 -29.01 0.59
CA SER A 195 -6.28 -29.31 -0.81
C SER A 195 -6.03 -30.79 -1.10
N LEU A 196 -5.61 -31.56 -0.08
CA LEU A 196 -5.47 -33.02 -0.16
C LEU A 196 -6.73 -33.78 0.29
N GLU A 197 -7.85 -33.08 0.49
CA GLU A 197 -9.12 -33.65 0.97
C GLU A 197 -9.03 -34.38 2.32
N ARG A 198 -8.00 -34.06 3.12
CA ARG A 198 -7.80 -34.58 4.48
C ARG A 198 -8.60 -33.75 5.47
N TYR A 199 -9.90 -33.66 5.23
CA TYR A 199 -10.83 -32.73 5.87
C TYR A 199 -10.84 -32.80 7.40
N ARG A 200 -10.74 -34.00 7.99
CA ARG A 200 -10.69 -34.16 9.45
C ARG A 200 -9.49 -33.46 10.08
N LYS A 201 -8.31 -33.57 9.45
CA LYS A 201 -7.08 -32.92 9.94
C LYS A 201 -7.11 -31.42 9.70
N ALA A 202 -7.59 -31.00 8.53
CA ALA A 202 -7.80 -29.58 8.22
C ALA A 202 -8.73 -28.91 9.25
N TYR A 203 -9.84 -29.57 9.59
CA TYR A 203 -10.80 -29.07 10.58
C TYR A 203 -10.17 -28.84 11.95
N VAL A 204 -9.36 -29.78 12.43
CA VAL A 204 -8.65 -29.66 13.71
C VAL A 204 -7.71 -28.46 13.71
N ASP A 205 -6.90 -28.30 12.66
CA ASP A 205 -5.97 -27.16 12.57
C ASP A 205 -6.72 -25.83 12.48
N TYR A 206 -7.78 -25.73 11.67
CA TYR A 206 -8.60 -24.50 11.60
C TYR A 206 -9.30 -24.18 12.93
N LYS A 207 -9.80 -25.19 13.66
CA LYS A 207 -10.36 -24.97 14.99
C LYS A 207 -9.30 -24.55 16.00
N THR A 208 -8.09 -25.07 15.90
CA THR A 208 -6.95 -24.63 16.72
C THR A 208 -6.59 -23.17 16.42
N VAL A 209 -6.59 -22.77 15.14
CA VAL A 209 -6.41 -21.36 14.73
C VAL A 209 -7.48 -20.46 15.35
N LEU A 210 -8.75 -20.88 15.34
CA LEU A 210 -9.84 -20.10 15.93
C LEU A 210 -9.81 -20.03 17.46
N GLN A 211 -9.21 -21.02 18.14
CA GLN A 211 -8.92 -20.93 19.57
C GLN A 211 -7.82 -19.89 19.87
N ILE A 212 -6.85 -19.70 18.96
CA ILE A 212 -5.79 -18.68 19.09
C ILE A 212 -6.34 -17.29 18.74
N ASP A 213 -7.01 -17.17 17.60
CA ASP A 213 -7.59 -15.92 17.13
C ASP A 213 -8.91 -16.14 16.38
N ILE A 214 -9.97 -15.67 17.01
CA ILE A 214 -11.35 -15.74 16.52
C ILE A 214 -11.60 -14.84 15.30
N SER A 215 -10.73 -13.86 15.01
CA SER A 215 -10.91 -12.89 13.92
C SER A 215 -10.47 -13.41 12.55
N VAL A 216 -9.86 -14.59 12.48
CA VAL A 216 -9.37 -15.18 11.23
C VAL A 216 -10.53 -15.69 10.38
N GLN A 217 -11.06 -14.83 9.50
CA GLN A 217 -12.23 -15.14 8.67
C GLN A 217 -12.04 -16.36 7.77
N ALA A 218 -10.84 -16.51 7.17
CA ALA A 218 -10.52 -17.67 6.34
C ALA A 218 -10.74 -19.00 7.07
N ALA A 219 -10.44 -19.06 8.38
CA ALA A 219 -10.63 -20.26 9.19
C ALA A 219 -12.13 -20.53 9.45
N HIS A 220 -12.95 -19.50 9.69
CA HIS A 220 -14.41 -19.66 9.80
C HIS A 220 -15.01 -20.21 8.52
N ASP A 221 -14.64 -19.63 7.38
CA ASP A 221 -15.17 -20.03 6.08
C ASP A 221 -14.81 -21.49 5.77
N SER A 222 -13.55 -21.87 6.01
CA SER A 222 -13.08 -23.25 5.81
C SER A 222 -13.75 -24.23 6.77
N VAL A 223 -13.89 -23.89 8.06
CA VAL A 223 -14.61 -24.74 9.04
C VAL A 223 -16.05 -24.98 8.58
N ASN A 224 -16.74 -23.94 8.10
CA ASN A 224 -18.12 -24.07 7.64
C ASN A 224 -18.22 -24.94 6.38
N ARG A 225 -17.29 -24.80 5.43
CA ARG A 225 -17.22 -25.68 4.24
C ARG A 225 -16.95 -27.12 4.64
N ILE A 226 -15.91 -27.36 5.45
CA ILE A 226 -15.49 -28.70 5.88
C ILE A 226 -16.58 -29.38 6.70
N THR A 227 -17.29 -28.64 7.57
CA THR A 227 -18.40 -29.18 8.36
C THR A 227 -19.47 -29.79 7.46
N LYS A 228 -19.84 -29.11 6.37
CA LYS A 228 -20.82 -29.65 5.40
C LYS A 228 -20.32 -30.94 4.76
N VAL A 229 -19.08 -30.95 4.29
CA VAL A 229 -18.45 -32.12 3.67
C VAL A 229 -18.39 -33.31 4.63
N LEU A 230 -18.03 -33.08 5.90
CA LEU A 230 -17.95 -34.15 6.91
C LEU A 230 -19.34 -34.70 7.28
N ILE A 231 -20.37 -33.84 7.35
CA ILE A 231 -21.76 -34.28 7.57
C ILE A 231 -22.24 -35.13 6.39
N GLU A 232 -21.91 -34.76 5.15
CA GLU A 232 -22.26 -35.53 3.96
C GLU A 232 -21.57 -36.90 3.93
N GLN A 233 -20.32 -37.00 4.41
CA GLN A 233 -19.55 -38.25 4.43
C GLN A 233 -19.93 -39.20 5.58
N ASP A 234 -20.19 -38.66 6.78
CA ASP A 234 -20.32 -39.46 8.01
C ASP A 234 -21.68 -39.34 8.71
N GLY A 235 -22.57 -38.46 8.25
CA GLY A 235 -23.85 -38.22 8.90
C GLY A 235 -23.70 -37.59 10.28
N ALA A 236 -24.52 -38.02 11.25
CA ALA A 236 -24.57 -37.43 12.58
C ALA A 236 -23.30 -37.68 13.42
N GLU A 237 -22.59 -38.77 13.14
CA GLU A 237 -21.42 -39.25 13.90
C GLU A 237 -20.09 -38.61 13.45
N TRP A 238 -20.12 -37.66 12.51
CA TRP A 238 -18.92 -37.07 11.94
C TRP A 238 -17.95 -36.49 13.00
N ARG A 239 -18.50 -36.02 14.14
CA ARG A 239 -17.74 -35.48 15.27
C ARG A 239 -16.96 -36.55 16.03
N GLU A 240 -17.52 -37.75 16.17
CA GLU A 240 -16.88 -38.86 16.90
C GLU A 240 -15.67 -39.40 16.15
N LYS A 241 -15.70 -39.28 14.81
CA LYS A 241 -14.59 -39.67 13.93
C LYS A 241 -13.51 -38.59 13.80
N LEU A 242 -13.65 -37.44 14.47
CA LEU A 242 -12.61 -36.41 14.44
C LEU A 242 -11.42 -36.79 15.33
N PRO A 243 -10.19 -36.48 14.91
CA PRO A 243 -9.06 -36.44 15.82
C PRO A 243 -9.32 -35.43 16.95
N GLU A 244 -8.72 -35.68 18.12
CA GLU A 244 -8.80 -34.76 19.25
C GLU A 244 -8.28 -33.37 18.86
N ILE A 245 -9.07 -32.35 19.19
CA ILE A 245 -8.69 -30.96 18.95
C ILE A 245 -7.81 -30.53 20.13
N PRO A 246 -6.55 -30.13 19.90
CA PRO A 246 -5.68 -29.72 20.98
C PRO A 246 -6.23 -28.47 21.66
N LEU A 247 -6.13 -28.43 22.99
CA LEU A 247 -6.49 -27.26 23.78
C LEU A 247 -5.35 -26.24 23.70
N VAL A 248 -5.66 -25.04 23.21
CA VAL A 248 -4.67 -23.96 23.11
C VAL A 248 -4.51 -23.29 24.47
N PRO A 249 -3.29 -23.25 25.06
CA PRO A 249 -3.06 -22.58 26.33
C PRO A 249 -3.28 -21.06 26.22
N LEU A 250 -3.69 -20.42 27.32
CA LEU A 250 -3.94 -18.97 27.35
C LEU A 250 -2.69 -18.15 26.97
N SER A 251 -1.49 -18.64 27.28
CA SER A 251 -0.22 -18.00 26.88
C SER A 251 -0.09 -17.85 25.36
N ALA A 252 -0.51 -18.86 24.59
CA ALA A 252 -0.50 -18.81 23.13
C ALA A 252 -1.56 -17.84 22.56
N GLN A 253 -2.65 -17.59 23.30
CA GLN A 253 -3.66 -16.58 22.94
C GLN A 253 -3.18 -15.15 23.26
N GLN A 254 -2.43 -14.97 24.36
CA GLN A 254 -1.94 -13.68 24.85
C GLN A 254 -0.71 -13.15 24.09
N HIS A 255 0.24 -14.01 23.70
CA HIS A 255 1.43 -13.61 22.92
C HIS A 255 1.08 -12.78 21.67
N ARG A 256 -0.07 -13.07 21.05
CA ARG A 256 -0.60 -12.33 19.90
C ARG A 256 -1.14 -10.94 20.23
N ARG A 257 -1.68 -10.77 21.44
CA ARG A 257 -2.23 -9.49 21.90
C ARG A 257 -1.15 -8.54 22.39
N GLU A 258 -0.03 -9.08 22.86
CA GLU A 258 1.00 -8.33 23.58
C GLU A 258 2.23 -7.94 22.77
N GLU A 259 2.39 -8.40 21.52
CA GLU A 259 3.48 -7.91 20.66
C GLU A 259 3.05 -6.65 19.87
N PRO A 260 3.26 -5.43 20.41
CA PRO A 260 3.22 -4.26 19.55
C PRO A 260 4.29 -4.43 18.47
N PRO A 261 4.05 -3.94 17.24
CA PRO A 261 5.10 -3.93 16.22
C PRO A 261 6.34 -3.26 16.78
N SER A 262 7.50 -3.90 16.64
CA SER A 262 8.77 -3.36 17.14
C SER A 262 9.01 -1.94 16.62
N THR A 263 9.80 -1.16 17.35
CA THR A 263 10.18 0.21 16.94
C THR A 263 10.77 0.22 15.54
N GLU A 264 11.58 -0.79 15.19
CA GLU A 264 12.14 -0.99 13.85
C GLU A 264 11.04 -1.21 12.78
N VAL A 265 10.02 -2.02 13.08
CA VAL A 265 8.89 -2.24 12.15
C VAL A 265 8.05 -0.98 11.98
N LEU A 266 7.83 -0.22 13.05
CA LEU A 266 7.13 1.07 12.99
C LEU A 266 7.93 2.09 12.17
N GLN A 267 9.24 2.17 12.39
CA GLN A 267 10.13 3.03 11.62
C GLN A 267 10.15 2.64 10.14
N ALA A 268 10.31 1.35 9.82
CA ALA A 268 10.29 0.88 8.44
C ALA A 268 8.94 1.16 7.75
N ARG A 269 7.82 1.09 8.47
CA ARG A 269 6.50 1.48 7.96
C ARG A 269 6.40 2.98 7.71
N ALA A 270 6.90 3.81 8.63
CA ALA A 270 6.93 5.26 8.47
C ALA A 270 7.81 5.69 7.29
N GLU A 271 9.01 5.10 7.16
CA GLU A 271 9.92 5.33 6.04
C GLU A 271 9.33 4.88 4.71
N LYS A 272 8.61 3.75 4.69
CA LYS A 272 7.88 3.33 3.50
C LYS A 272 6.77 4.33 3.15
N ALA A 273 5.95 4.73 4.13
CA ALA A 273 4.88 5.69 3.90
C ALA A 273 5.40 7.04 3.39
N ALA A 274 6.53 7.50 3.92
CA ALA A 274 7.22 8.71 3.44
C ALA A 274 7.71 8.56 1.99
N ARG A 275 8.33 7.42 1.64
CA ARG A 275 8.75 7.13 0.25
C ARG A 275 7.56 7.09 -0.72
N ASP A 276 6.49 6.40 -0.34
CA ASP A 276 5.28 6.29 -1.17
C ASP A 276 4.62 7.68 -1.36
N ALA A 277 4.62 8.52 -0.31
CA ALA A 277 4.16 9.90 -0.39
C ALA A 277 5.02 10.75 -1.34
N GLU A 278 6.35 10.58 -1.32
CA GLU A 278 7.27 11.28 -2.25
C GLU A 278 7.01 10.89 -3.71
N ILE A 279 6.88 9.60 -3.98
CA ILE A 279 6.60 9.08 -5.33
C ILE A 279 5.25 9.63 -5.82
N ARG A 280 4.23 9.61 -4.97
CA ARG A 280 2.92 10.19 -5.32
C ARG A 280 3.02 11.69 -5.58
N PHE A 281 3.73 12.44 -4.74
CA PHE A 281 3.91 13.87 -4.91
C PHE A 281 4.60 14.21 -6.25
N THR A 282 5.68 13.50 -6.59
CA THR A 282 6.41 13.73 -7.83
C THR A 282 5.57 13.41 -9.07
N ALA A 283 4.80 12.31 -9.04
CA ALA A 283 3.87 11.95 -10.09
C ALA A 283 2.77 13.01 -10.29
N LEU A 284 2.11 13.43 -9.21
CA LEU A 284 1.06 14.45 -9.25
C LEU A 284 1.58 15.80 -9.77
N LYS A 285 2.79 16.20 -9.35
CA LYS A 285 3.45 17.40 -9.85
C LYS A 285 3.68 17.32 -11.36
N GLN A 286 4.13 16.18 -11.86
CA GLN A 286 4.38 15.98 -13.28
C GLN A 286 3.07 16.00 -14.09
N GLU A 287 2.03 15.31 -13.62
CA GLU A 287 0.69 15.34 -14.24
C GLU A 287 0.13 16.77 -14.29
N GLY A 288 0.23 17.52 -13.19
CA GLY A 288 -0.17 18.92 -13.14
C GLY A 288 0.56 19.78 -14.18
N ASN A 289 1.87 19.61 -14.30
CA ASN A 289 2.67 20.32 -15.30
C ASN A 289 2.24 19.96 -16.74
N ASP A 290 1.91 18.70 -16.99
CA ASP A 290 1.50 18.24 -18.32
C ASP A 290 0.09 18.73 -18.69
N PHE A 291 -0.83 18.84 -17.72
CA PHE A 291 -2.12 19.51 -17.92
C PHE A 291 -1.96 21.00 -18.25
N VAL A 292 -1.03 21.71 -17.59
CA VAL A 292 -0.73 23.11 -17.91
C VAL A 292 -0.25 23.27 -19.35
N LYS A 293 0.65 22.38 -19.83
CA LYS A 293 1.12 22.40 -21.22
C LYS A 293 -0.01 22.19 -22.24
N LYS A 294 -1.02 21.39 -21.87
CA LYS A 294 -2.22 21.13 -22.70
C LYS A 294 -3.28 22.22 -22.60
N GLY A 295 -3.10 23.23 -21.75
CA GLY A 295 -4.10 24.27 -21.48
C GLY A 295 -5.28 23.81 -20.61
N GLN A 296 -5.21 22.61 -20.02
CA GLN A 296 -6.25 22.05 -19.15
C GLN A 296 -6.06 22.55 -17.71
N TYR A 297 -6.33 23.83 -17.48
CA TYR A 297 -5.99 24.48 -16.21
C TYR A 297 -6.80 23.99 -15.02
N GLN A 298 -8.06 23.57 -15.19
CA GLN A 298 -8.89 23.05 -14.09
C GLN A 298 -8.34 21.71 -13.56
N ASP A 299 -7.96 20.80 -14.45
CA ASP A 299 -7.37 19.51 -14.07
C ASP A 299 -6.01 19.71 -13.39
N ALA A 300 -5.21 20.66 -13.88
CA ALA A 300 -3.94 21.05 -13.25
C ALA A 300 -4.14 21.57 -11.81
N LEU A 301 -5.15 22.40 -11.56
CA LEU A 301 -5.48 22.87 -10.21
C LEU A 301 -5.80 21.72 -9.26
N GLY A 302 -6.55 20.71 -9.73
CA GLY A 302 -6.84 19.50 -8.97
C GLY A 302 -5.56 18.79 -8.53
N LYS A 303 -4.65 18.54 -9.48
CA LYS A 303 -3.37 17.86 -9.21
C LYS A 303 -2.46 18.64 -8.28
N TYR A 304 -2.32 19.95 -8.47
CA TYR A 304 -1.53 20.79 -7.56
C TYR A 304 -2.13 20.87 -6.16
N THR A 305 -3.46 20.85 -6.03
CA THR A 305 -4.13 20.82 -4.73
C THR A 305 -3.87 19.50 -4.00
N GLU A 306 -3.83 18.38 -4.72
CA GLU A 306 -3.41 17.10 -4.15
C GLU A 306 -1.93 17.10 -3.73
N CYS A 307 -1.04 17.73 -4.52
CA CYS A 307 0.36 17.91 -4.12
C CYS A 307 0.49 18.64 -2.78
N LEU A 308 -0.28 19.72 -2.57
CA LEU A 308 -0.24 20.49 -1.34
C LEU A 308 -0.82 19.75 -0.12
N LYS A 309 -1.65 18.73 -0.32
CA LYS A 309 -2.08 17.84 0.77
C LYS A 309 -0.94 16.94 1.25
N ILE A 310 0.00 16.60 0.37
CA ILE A 310 1.17 15.75 0.69
C ILE A 310 2.31 16.61 1.24
N LYS A 311 2.64 17.70 0.54
CA LYS A 311 3.68 18.66 0.90
C LYS A 311 3.11 20.07 0.93
N PRO A 312 2.61 20.54 2.08
CA PRO A 312 1.99 21.86 2.19
C PRO A 312 2.99 23.02 2.08
N GLU A 313 4.29 22.75 2.24
CA GLU A 313 5.37 23.75 2.27
C GLU A 313 6.15 23.85 0.94
N GLU A 314 5.62 23.30 -0.15
CA GLU A 314 6.31 23.35 -1.44
C GLU A 314 5.95 24.61 -2.24
N CYS A 315 6.87 25.59 -2.26
CA CYS A 315 6.72 26.87 -2.96
C CYS A 315 6.42 26.72 -4.46
N ALA A 316 7.12 25.81 -5.15
CA ALA A 316 6.95 25.61 -6.59
C ALA A 316 5.50 25.25 -6.98
N ILE A 317 4.78 24.51 -6.11
CA ILE A 317 3.40 24.11 -6.37
C ILE A 317 2.44 25.29 -6.24
N TYR A 318 2.59 26.14 -5.20
CA TYR A 318 1.79 27.35 -5.07
C TYR A 318 1.97 28.27 -6.26
N THR A 319 3.21 28.51 -6.69
CA THR A 319 3.45 29.36 -7.86
C THR A 319 2.77 28.76 -9.10
N ASN A 320 2.91 27.46 -9.36
CA ASN A 320 2.31 26.81 -10.54
C ASN A 320 0.78 26.78 -10.51
N ARG A 321 0.19 26.65 -9.31
CA ARG A 321 -1.26 26.74 -9.13
C ARG A 321 -1.76 28.18 -9.35
N ALA A 322 -1.03 29.19 -8.87
CA ALA A 322 -1.33 30.59 -9.16
C ALA A 322 -1.34 30.91 -10.66
N LEU A 323 -0.40 30.33 -11.44
CA LEU A 323 -0.40 30.46 -12.90
C LEU A 323 -1.70 29.92 -13.52
N CYS A 324 -2.20 28.79 -13.03
CA CYS A 324 -3.45 28.20 -13.52
C CYS A 324 -4.65 29.09 -13.19
N TYR A 325 -4.68 29.69 -12.00
CA TYR A 325 -5.71 30.66 -11.63
C TYR A 325 -5.66 31.92 -12.49
N LEU A 326 -4.48 32.46 -12.79
CA LEU A 326 -4.32 33.60 -13.71
C LEU A 326 -4.88 33.29 -15.10
N LYS A 327 -4.61 32.09 -15.63
CA LYS A 327 -5.12 31.66 -16.94
C LYS A 327 -6.64 31.44 -16.98
N GLN A 328 -7.29 31.35 -15.82
CA GLN A 328 -8.74 31.28 -15.67
C GLN A 328 -9.34 32.60 -15.18
N GLU A 329 -8.56 33.69 -15.13
CA GLU A 329 -8.98 35.01 -14.63
C GLU A 329 -9.46 35.00 -13.16
N ARG A 330 -9.05 33.99 -12.38
CA ARG A 330 -9.32 33.87 -10.94
C ARG A 330 -8.25 34.59 -10.13
N PHE A 331 -8.26 35.91 -10.23
CA PHE A 331 -7.15 36.75 -9.74
C PHE A 331 -7.03 36.76 -8.21
N THR A 332 -8.14 36.62 -7.47
CA THR A 332 -8.14 36.57 -6.00
C THR A 332 -7.37 35.35 -5.47
N GLU A 333 -7.66 34.16 -6.01
CA GLU A 333 -7.01 32.91 -5.61
C GLU A 333 -5.55 32.87 -6.10
N ALA A 334 -5.27 33.42 -7.29
CA ALA A 334 -3.90 33.57 -7.77
C ALA A 334 -3.04 34.42 -6.82
N LYS A 335 -3.58 35.53 -6.33
CA LYS A 335 -2.90 36.40 -5.34
C LYS A 335 -2.63 35.64 -4.04
N GLN A 336 -3.61 34.92 -3.50
CA GLN A 336 -3.46 34.13 -2.28
C GLN A 336 -2.36 33.07 -2.38
N ASP A 337 -2.30 32.35 -3.51
CA ASP A 337 -1.25 31.36 -3.74
C ASP A 337 0.13 32.01 -3.90
N CYS A 338 0.23 33.19 -4.53
CA CYS A 338 1.49 33.91 -4.60
C CYS A 338 1.93 34.44 -3.23
N ASP A 339 1.00 34.90 -2.39
CA ASP A 339 1.29 35.31 -1.02
C ASP A 339 1.79 34.13 -0.18
N ALA A 340 1.18 32.95 -0.34
CA ALA A 340 1.65 31.73 0.30
C ALA A 340 3.06 31.34 -0.18
N ALA A 341 3.32 31.42 -1.49
CA ALA A 341 4.64 31.17 -2.06
C ALA A 341 5.70 32.15 -1.52
N LEU A 342 5.38 33.43 -1.40
CA LEU A 342 6.30 34.45 -0.88
C LEU A 342 6.52 34.36 0.64
N LYS A 343 5.58 33.78 1.39
CA LYS A 343 5.83 33.43 2.80
C LYS A 343 6.85 32.31 2.95
N LEU A 344 6.85 31.35 2.02
CA LEU A 344 7.81 30.23 2.01
C LEU A 344 9.17 30.66 1.44
N GLU A 345 9.15 31.38 0.33
CA GLU A 345 10.34 31.90 -0.36
C GLU A 345 10.18 33.40 -0.63
N PRO A 346 10.63 34.27 0.28
CA PRO A 346 10.45 35.74 0.17
C PRO A 346 11.11 36.38 -1.06
N THR A 347 12.06 35.70 -1.70
CA THR A 347 12.83 36.19 -2.86
C THR A 347 12.39 35.52 -4.17
N ASN A 348 11.22 34.87 -4.20
CA ASN A 348 10.78 34.16 -5.39
C ASN A 348 10.27 35.12 -6.48
N LYS A 349 11.14 35.42 -7.46
CA LYS A 349 10.83 36.25 -8.66
C LYS A 349 9.53 35.86 -9.36
N LYS A 350 9.27 34.55 -9.54
CA LYS A 350 8.07 34.06 -10.24
C LYS A 350 6.81 34.35 -9.46
N ALA A 351 6.86 34.25 -8.13
CA ALA A 351 5.74 34.57 -7.26
C ALA A 351 5.40 36.07 -7.29
N PHE A 352 6.41 36.96 -7.20
CA PHE A 352 6.19 38.41 -7.36
C PHE A 352 5.57 38.76 -8.72
N TYR A 353 6.13 38.24 -9.81
CA TYR A 353 5.61 38.51 -11.15
C TYR A 353 4.17 38.02 -11.33
N ARG A 354 3.85 36.81 -10.85
CA ARG A 354 2.47 36.27 -10.92
C ARG A 354 1.51 37.05 -10.01
N ARG A 355 1.96 37.50 -8.84
CA ARG A 355 1.15 38.37 -7.96
C ARG A 355 0.88 39.73 -8.58
N ALA A 356 1.86 40.32 -9.26
CA ALA A 356 1.68 41.55 -10.02
C ALA A 356 0.58 41.41 -11.07
N LEU A 357 0.61 40.34 -11.87
CA LEU A 357 -0.43 40.07 -12.88
C LEU A 357 -1.81 39.87 -12.24
N ALA A 358 -1.88 39.20 -11.08
CA ALA A 358 -3.12 39.06 -10.33
C ALA A 358 -3.65 40.42 -9.84
N ASN A 359 -2.78 41.26 -9.26
CA ASN A 359 -3.13 42.61 -8.81
C ASN A 359 -3.58 43.51 -9.97
N LYS A 360 -2.94 43.39 -11.15
CA LYS A 360 -3.39 44.08 -12.38
C LYS A 360 -4.82 43.69 -12.75
N GLY A 361 -5.14 42.38 -12.73
CA GLY A 361 -6.49 41.87 -12.98
C GLY A 361 -7.52 42.32 -11.94
N LEU A 362 -7.10 42.47 -10.67
CA LEU A 362 -7.91 43.05 -9.59
C LEU A 362 -8.00 44.58 -9.62
N LYS A 363 -7.31 45.24 -10.56
CA LYS A 363 -7.18 46.70 -10.67
C LYS A 363 -6.50 47.36 -9.47
N ASP A 364 -5.75 46.60 -8.68
CA ASP A 364 -4.86 47.10 -7.64
C ASP A 364 -3.52 47.47 -8.27
N TYR A 365 -3.54 48.58 -9.01
CA TYR A 365 -2.38 49.02 -9.80
C TYR A 365 -1.19 49.45 -8.92
N LEU A 366 -1.43 49.90 -7.68
CA LEU A 366 -0.38 50.26 -6.73
C LEU A 366 0.41 49.02 -6.31
N ALA A 367 -0.27 47.98 -5.81
CA ALA A 367 0.39 46.73 -5.42
C ALA A 367 1.08 46.06 -6.62
N CYS A 368 0.44 46.12 -7.80
CA CYS A 368 1.03 45.63 -9.04
C CYS A 368 2.37 46.31 -9.38
N SER A 369 2.43 47.65 -9.33
CA SER A 369 3.67 48.38 -9.61
C SER A 369 4.80 48.05 -8.62
N SER A 370 4.46 47.88 -7.34
CA SER A 370 5.44 47.51 -6.30
C SER A 370 6.03 46.12 -6.57
N ASP A 371 5.19 45.14 -6.90
CA ASP A 371 5.64 43.77 -7.19
C ASP A 371 6.51 43.72 -8.46
N LEU A 372 6.18 44.50 -9.51
CA LEU A 372 6.99 44.56 -10.73
C LEU A 372 8.34 45.25 -10.51
N GLN A 373 8.38 46.29 -9.67
CA GLN A 373 9.64 46.92 -9.26
C GLN A 373 10.54 45.95 -8.51
N GLU A 374 9.98 45.11 -7.62
CA GLU A 374 10.75 44.05 -6.94
C GLU A 374 11.30 43.01 -7.94
N VAL A 375 10.51 42.63 -8.95
CA VAL A 375 10.99 41.73 -10.02
C VAL A 375 12.17 42.34 -10.77
N LEU A 376 12.07 43.60 -11.18
CA LEU A 376 13.13 44.31 -11.91
C LEU A 376 14.36 44.62 -11.03
N HIS A 377 14.16 44.83 -9.73
CA HIS A 377 15.25 44.96 -8.77
C HIS A 377 16.07 43.66 -8.68
N GLN A 378 15.39 42.51 -8.68
CA GLN A 378 16.03 41.19 -8.64
C GLN A 378 16.56 40.73 -10.01
N ASP A 379 16.00 41.26 -11.10
CA ASP A 379 16.39 40.94 -12.47
C ASP A 379 16.05 42.07 -13.45
N PRO A 380 17.01 42.98 -13.70
CA PRO A 380 16.78 44.15 -14.55
C PRO A 380 16.49 43.80 -16.02
N ASN A 381 16.77 42.58 -16.46
CA ASN A 381 16.66 42.18 -17.88
C ASN A 381 15.30 41.58 -18.25
N VAL A 382 14.32 41.57 -17.32
CA VAL A 382 12.98 41.02 -17.58
C VAL A 382 12.15 42.04 -18.34
N GLN A 383 12.28 42.03 -19.67
CA GLN A 383 11.58 42.97 -20.57
C GLN A 383 10.06 42.91 -20.42
N GLU A 384 9.50 41.73 -20.13
CA GLU A 384 8.06 41.57 -19.89
C GLU A 384 7.61 42.35 -18.64
N ALA A 385 8.39 42.31 -17.56
CA ALA A 385 8.07 43.05 -16.34
C ALA A 385 8.19 44.56 -16.52
N GLU A 386 9.15 45.01 -17.33
CA GLU A 386 9.30 46.44 -17.68
C GLU A 386 8.09 46.95 -18.49
N LYS A 387 7.67 46.20 -19.51
CA LYS A 387 6.48 46.54 -20.31
C LYS A 387 5.21 46.57 -19.47
N GLU A 388 5.02 45.55 -18.63
CA GLU A 388 3.88 45.48 -17.71
C GLU A 388 3.88 46.66 -16.73
N LEU A 389 5.06 47.09 -16.25
CA LEU A 389 5.19 48.23 -15.34
C LEU A 389 4.82 49.55 -16.02
N GLU A 390 5.24 49.76 -17.27
CA GLU A 390 4.87 50.94 -18.06
C GLU A 390 3.35 51.01 -18.25
N GLU A 391 2.72 49.90 -18.66
CA GLU A 391 1.27 49.82 -18.85
C GLU A 391 0.50 50.11 -17.55
N VAL A 392 0.90 49.46 -16.45
CA VAL A 392 0.27 49.63 -15.13
C VAL A 392 0.43 51.07 -14.62
N THR A 393 1.55 51.74 -14.93
CA THR A 393 1.78 53.14 -14.54
C THR A 393 0.81 54.08 -15.26
N VAL A 394 0.51 53.83 -16.54
CA VAL A 394 -0.52 54.58 -17.28
C VAL A 394 -1.90 54.36 -16.68
N LEU A 395 -2.27 53.11 -16.40
CA LEU A 395 -3.56 52.75 -15.79
C LEU A 395 -3.73 53.36 -14.40
N LEU A 396 -2.66 53.38 -13.59
CA LEU A 396 -2.64 54.01 -12.27
C LEU A 396 -2.86 55.52 -12.35
N ARG A 397 -2.22 56.22 -13.29
CA ARG A 397 -2.45 57.67 -13.49
C ARG A 397 -3.89 57.96 -13.89
N GLN A 398 -4.45 57.15 -14.79
CA GLN A 398 -5.85 57.28 -15.20
C GLN A 398 -6.82 57.02 -14.04
N SER A 399 -6.59 55.99 -13.23
CA SER A 399 -7.46 55.67 -12.09
C SER A 399 -7.43 56.77 -11.02
N LEU A 400 -6.25 57.34 -10.74
CA LEU A 400 -6.09 58.47 -9.82
C LEU A 400 -6.77 59.74 -10.34
N ALA A 401 -6.62 60.05 -11.64
CA ALA A 401 -7.28 61.19 -12.26
C ALA A 401 -8.82 61.07 -12.20
N LEU A 402 -9.36 59.88 -12.46
CA LEU A 402 -10.79 59.60 -12.32
C LEU A 402 -11.26 59.74 -10.86
N ALA A 403 -10.50 59.22 -9.90
CA ALA A 403 -10.83 59.33 -8.48
C ALA A 403 -10.84 60.79 -7.99
N ASN A 404 -9.90 61.61 -8.46
CA ASN A 404 -9.87 63.05 -8.15
C ASN A 404 -11.04 63.79 -8.79
N ALA A 405 -11.36 63.51 -10.06
CA ALA A 405 -12.51 64.11 -10.74
C ALA A 405 -13.86 63.74 -10.12
N LEU A 406 -13.97 62.56 -9.49
CA LEU A 406 -15.17 62.16 -8.73
C LEU A 406 -15.27 62.88 -7.38
N LYS A 407 -14.13 63.13 -6.72
CA LYS A 407 -14.08 63.90 -5.46
C LYS A 407 -14.41 65.37 -5.65
N GLU A 408 -14.09 65.96 -6.80
CA GLU A 408 -14.43 67.36 -7.10
C GLU A 408 -15.91 67.55 -7.50
N LYS A 409 -16.64 66.45 -7.78
CA LYS A 409 -18.06 66.46 -8.16
C LYS A 409 -19.02 66.10 -7.03
N CYS A 410 -18.52 65.58 -5.90
CA CYS A 410 -19.29 65.34 -4.68
C CYS A 410 -19.02 66.47 -3.69
#